data_AF-A0A166P433-F1
#
_entry.id   AF-A0A166P433-F1
#
_cell.length_a   1.000
_cell.length_b   1.000
_cell.length_c   1.000
_cell.angle_alpha   90.00
_cell.angle_beta   90.00
_cell.angle_gamma   90.00
#
_symmetry.space_group_name_H-M   'P 1'
#
loop_
_entity.id
_entity.type
_entity.pdbx_description
1 polymer ?
#
loop_
_entity_poly.entity_id
_entity_poly.type
_entity_poly.pdbx_seq_one_letter_code
_entity_poly.pdbx_strand_id
1 'polypeptide(L)'
;MVVLREIMERVAFSTTTDSDSPTANPALAQCYTIPYGAFGFISHVLTLYTMYCSSSRRKWWAPWRAPTRPPPPGWLRKRMSWLILLYRIMASCAKVAITFALSIYTIYKCHDAYRLLAVWKMMLSCFDGASEGMFLYHRAEKRGTGNVVFFAFQWCLLFLPGVIAGIVGIKELAEQYWPSSATLHTVTWIFVGVFSGAVAIIILVVTIITLKPSKETKDVNQNRISVATTTDSDMKQTGRGSMIKDDPATAKELDPDQTQPQEAESPDALPDAGNPGRGAAVAGLTEEWKVLEGGLDGDGVFKHFFKIFFRVLGVSVIVAYVLGTAYADWMIGIAAGNIVGVPHDRVLGGVYFAAKHLSMLIF
;
A
#
# COMPACT_ATOMS: atom_id res chain seq x y z
N MET A 1 0.08 15.07 -29.12
CA MET A 1 -1.36 14.87 -29.44
C MET A 1 -1.57 14.11 -30.75
N VAL A 2 -0.85 14.42 -31.85
CA VAL A 2 -1.00 13.72 -33.15
C VAL A 2 -0.77 12.21 -33.06
N VAL A 3 0.29 11.75 -32.38
CA VAL A 3 0.57 10.31 -32.21
C VAL A 3 -0.50 9.59 -31.38
N LEU A 4 -1.05 10.26 -30.36
CA LEU A 4 -2.14 9.69 -29.56
C LEU A 4 -3.40 9.54 -30.42
N ARG A 5 -3.71 10.54 -31.25
CA ARG A 5 -4.81 10.48 -32.21
C ARG A 5 -4.65 9.32 -33.20
N GLU A 6 -3.46 9.11 -33.75
CA GLU A 6 -3.20 8.05 -34.73
C GLU A 6 -3.27 6.65 -34.10
N ILE A 7 -2.75 6.48 -32.87
CA ILE A 7 -2.90 5.22 -32.11
C ILE A 7 -4.38 4.96 -31.80
N MET A 8 -5.12 5.99 -31.43
CA MET A 8 -6.55 5.88 -31.15
C MET A 8 -7.38 5.56 -32.39
N GLU A 9 -7.06 6.16 -33.54
CA GLU A 9 -7.73 5.85 -34.81
C GLU A 9 -7.42 4.39 -35.24
N ARG A 10 -6.20 3.88 -35.02
CA ARG A 10 -5.88 2.49 -35.35
C ARG A 10 -6.51 1.46 -34.40
N VAL A 11 -6.66 1.78 -33.11
CA VAL A 11 -7.32 0.89 -32.13
C VAL A 11 -8.84 0.93 -32.26
N ALA A 12 -9.42 2.06 -32.71
CA ALA A 12 -10.86 2.20 -32.87
C ALA A 12 -11.43 1.48 -34.13
N PHE A 13 -10.62 1.22 -35.15
CA PHE A 13 -11.10 0.82 -36.48
C PHE A 13 -11.05 -0.67 -36.83
N SER A 14 -10.73 -1.58 -35.89
CA SER A 14 -10.80 -3.04 -36.13
C SER A 14 -12.03 -3.72 -35.53
N THR A 15 -13.09 -2.97 -35.24
CA THR A 15 -14.39 -3.57 -34.90
C THR A 15 -15.16 -3.84 -36.18
N THR A 16 -14.88 -4.99 -36.80
CA THR A 16 -15.76 -5.62 -37.78
C THR A 16 -17.14 -5.76 -37.12
N THR A 17 -18.11 -5.01 -37.64
CA THR A 17 -19.49 -5.00 -37.18
C THR A 17 -20.19 -6.28 -37.63
N ASP A 18 -19.98 -7.38 -36.91
CA ASP A 18 -20.92 -8.50 -36.98
C ASP A 18 -22.20 -8.10 -36.24
N SER A 19 -23.25 -7.90 -37.03
CA SER A 19 -24.50 -7.21 -36.69
C SER A 19 -25.45 -7.97 -35.76
N ASP A 20 -25.03 -9.11 -35.20
CA ASP A 20 -25.91 -10.00 -34.43
C ASP A 20 -25.61 -10.00 -32.92
N SER A 21 -24.69 -9.14 -32.46
CA SER A 21 -24.47 -8.96 -31.03
C SER A 21 -25.62 -8.13 -30.41
N PRO A 22 -26.18 -8.56 -29.27
CA PRO A 22 -27.32 -7.94 -28.61
C PRO A 22 -27.13 -6.43 -28.55
N THR A 23 -28.11 -5.76 -29.15
CA THR A 23 -28.12 -4.37 -29.57
C THR A 23 -27.50 -3.48 -28.50
N ALA A 24 -26.29 -2.99 -28.78
CA ALA A 24 -25.73 -1.85 -28.08
C ALA A 24 -26.83 -0.81 -27.90
N ASN A 25 -27.01 -0.27 -26.70
CA ASN A 25 -28.09 0.67 -26.44
C ASN A 25 -27.59 2.08 -26.79
N PRO A 26 -27.86 2.65 -27.97
CA PRO A 26 -27.31 3.95 -28.35
C PRO A 26 -27.85 5.08 -27.46
N ALA A 27 -29.05 4.92 -26.88
CA ALA A 27 -29.61 5.88 -25.93
C ALA A 27 -28.73 5.99 -24.69
N LEU A 28 -28.02 4.91 -24.36
CA LEU A 28 -27.11 4.89 -23.23
C LEU A 28 -25.89 5.78 -23.43
N ALA A 29 -25.24 5.66 -24.59
CA ALA A 29 -24.08 6.47 -24.93
C ALA A 29 -24.41 7.98 -24.95
N GLN A 30 -25.69 8.33 -25.14
CA GLN A 30 -26.17 9.71 -25.20
C GLN A 30 -26.43 10.33 -23.81
N CYS A 31 -26.80 9.53 -22.79
CA CYS A 31 -27.05 10.04 -21.44
C CYS A 31 -25.73 10.22 -20.65
N TYR A 32 -24.77 9.30 -20.82
CA TYR A 32 -23.59 9.23 -19.97
C TYR A 32 -22.45 10.13 -20.47
N THR A 33 -22.23 11.26 -19.80
CA THR A 33 -21.25 12.28 -20.24
C THR A 33 -19.84 12.12 -19.68
N ILE A 34 -19.66 11.30 -18.65
CA ILE A 34 -18.36 11.07 -18.02
C ILE A 34 -17.56 10.10 -18.91
N PRO A 35 -16.24 10.28 -19.10
CA PRO A 35 -15.42 9.32 -19.84
C PRO A 35 -15.50 7.90 -19.25
N TYR A 36 -15.68 6.92 -20.12
CA TYR A 36 -15.71 5.48 -19.82
C TYR A 36 -14.82 4.73 -20.81
N GLY A 37 -14.90 3.39 -20.87
CA GLY A 37 -14.13 2.56 -21.78
C GLY A 37 -12.62 2.79 -21.65
N ALA A 38 -11.94 2.77 -22.80
CA ALA A 38 -10.50 3.04 -22.86
C ALA A 38 -10.13 4.45 -22.34
N PHE A 39 -10.94 5.47 -22.62
CA PHE A 39 -10.69 6.83 -22.11
C PHE A 39 -10.78 6.93 -20.58
N GLY A 40 -11.82 6.32 -20.00
CA GLY A 40 -11.99 6.24 -18.54
C GLY A 40 -10.82 5.49 -17.90
N PHE A 41 -10.42 4.35 -18.48
CA PHE A 41 -9.26 3.59 -18.06
C PHE A 41 -7.96 4.42 -18.08
N ILE A 42 -7.65 5.06 -19.21
CA ILE A 42 -6.46 5.94 -19.34
C ILE A 42 -6.51 7.05 -18.30
N SER A 43 -7.69 7.61 -18.05
CA SER A 43 -7.86 8.62 -17.00
C SER A 43 -7.45 8.07 -15.62
N HIS A 44 -7.78 6.85 -15.24
CA HIS A 44 -7.36 6.32 -13.93
C HIS A 44 -5.86 6.01 -13.89
N VAL A 45 -5.30 5.47 -14.97
CA VAL A 45 -3.85 5.23 -15.07
C VAL A 45 -3.09 6.54 -14.88
N LEU A 46 -3.55 7.62 -15.50
CA LEU A 46 -3.01 8.96 -15.36
C LEU A 46 -3.13 9.50 -13.93
N THR A 47 -4.27 9.29 -13.27
CA THR A 47 -4.46 9.66 -11.85
C THR A 47 -3.45 8.94 -10.95
N LEU A 48 -3.29 7.63 -11.11
CA LEU A 48 -2.32 6.83 -10.34
C LEU A 48 -0.88 7.25 -10.60
N TYR A 49 -0.56 7.49 -11.86
CA TYR A 49 0.75 7.97 -12.25
C TYR A 49 1.08 9.31 -11.57
N THR A 50 0.10 10.21 -11.47
CA THR A 50 0.23 11.51 -10.79
C THR A 50 0.40 11.33 -9.28
N MET A 51 -0.40 10.46 -8.67
CA MET A 51 -0.25 10.12 -7.25
C MET A 51 1.14 9.54 -6.95
N TYR A 52 1.63 8.64 -7.80
CA TYR A 52 2.97 8.05 -7.68
C TYR A 52 4.09 9.10 -7.83
N CYS A 53 4.00 9.97 -8.83
CA CYS A 53 4.98 11.05 -9.01
C CYS A 53 4.99 12.01 -7.82
N SER A 54 3.80 12.39 -7.34
CA SER A 54 3.62 13.26 -6.18
C SER A 54 4.24 12.66 -4.91
N SER A 55 3.97 11.39 -4.63
CA SER A 55 4.51 10.68 -3.45
C SER A 55 6.03 10.50 -3.53
N SER A 56 6.56 10.26 -4.73
CA SER A 56 7.99 10.10 -4.98
C SER A 56 8.76 11.43 -5.08
N ARG A 57 8.06 12.58 -4.94
CA ARG A 57 8.60 13.93 -5.16
C ARG A 57 9.25 14.11 -6.55
N ARG A 58 8.76 13.39 -7.54
CA ARG A 58 9.24 13.44 -8.92
C ARG A 58 8.28 14.26 -9.79
N LYS A 59 8.81 14.81 -10.88
CA LYS A 59 8.02 15.53 -11.87
C LYS A 59 7.32 14.52 -12.77
N TRP A 60 6.03 14.71 -13.05
CA TRP A 60 5.26 13.77 -13.85
C TRP A 60 5.74 13.67 -15.30
N TRP A 61 6.31 14.73 -15.88
CA TRP A 61 6.88 14.65 -17.24
C TRP A 61 8.28 14.03 -17.28
N ALA A 62 8.93 13.82 -16.13
CA ALA A 62 10.29 13.28 -16.05
C ALA A 62 10.48 12.46 -14.76
N PRO A 63 9.75 11.34 -14.58
CA PRO A 63 9.79 10.55 -13.35
C PRO A 63 11.14 9.86 -13.16
N TRP A 64 12.00 9.78 -14.18
CA TRP A 64 13.30 9.12 -14.12
C TRP A 64 14.44 10.05 -13.71
N ARG A 65 14.26 11.37 -13.87
CA ARG A 65 15.34 12.33 -13.60
C ARG A 65 15.39 12.63 -12.10
N ALA A 66 16.55 12.37 -11.50
CA ALA A 66 16.83 12.82 -10.15
C ALA A 66 16.66 14.35 -10.07
N PRO A 67 16.12 14.90 -8.98
CA PRO A 67 16.05 16.34 -8.79
C PRO A 67 17.46 16.91 -8.62
N THR A 68 18.06 17.38 -9.72
CA THR A 68 19.44 17.91 -9.76
C THR A 68 19.53 19.40 -9.47
N ARG A 69 18.41 20.12 -9.37
CA ARG A 69 18.46 21.57 -9.18
C ARG A 69 18.68 21.91 -7.70
N PRO A 70 19.70 22.74 -7.38
CA PRO A 70 19.89 23.20 -6.02
C PRO A 70 18.63 23.96 -5.53
N PRO A 71 18.36 23.93 -4.22
CA PRO A 71 17.35 24.77 -3.60
C PRO A 71 17.38 26.21 -4.13
N PRO A 72 16.25 26.83 -4.51
CA PRO A 72 16.21 28.28 -4.60
C PRO A 72 16.54 28.89 -3.22
N PRO A 73 17.06 30.12 -3.17
CA PRO A 73 17.35 30.81 -1.91
C PRO A 73 16.13 30.81 -0.97
N GLY A 74 16.37 30.72 0.33
CA GLY A 74 15.35 30.37 1.33
C GLY A 74 14.11 31.28 1.34
N TRP A 75 14.28 32.58 1.06
CA TRP A 75 13.16 33.53 0.98
C TRP A 75 12.28 33.28 -0.25
N LEU A 76 12.89 33.01 -1.42
CA LEU A 76 12.18 32.72 -2.65
C LEU A 76 11.47 31.37 -2.56
N ARG A 77 12.09 30.39 -1.89
CA ARG A 77 11.47 29.09 -1.58
C ARG A 77 10.19 29.26 -0.76
N LYS A 78 10.21 30.08 0.29
CA LYS A 78 9.01 30.32 1.13
C LYS A 78 7.90 30.97 0.31
N ARG A 79 8.20 32.05 -0.43
CA ARG A 79 7.22 32.75 -1.26
C ARG A 79 6.63 31.86 -2.36
N MET A 80 7.47 31.11 -3.09
CA MET A 80 7.01 30.17 -4.10
C MET A 80 6.20 29.02 -3.50
N SER A 81 6.59 28.49 -2.34
CA SER A 81 5.83 27.42 -1.68
C SER A 81 4.41 27.86 -1.32
N TRP A 82 4.22 29.11 -0.87
CA TRP A 82 2.90 29.65 -0.58
C TRP A 82 2.03 29.83 -1.83
N LEU A 83 2.60 30.39 -2.91
CA LEU A 83 1.89 30.54 -4.18
C LEU A 83 1.52 29.18 -4.79
N ILE A 84 2.43 28.20 -4.76
CA ILE A 84 2.18 26.84 -5.22
C ILE A 84 1.10 26.18 -4.36
N LEU A 85 1.12 26.37 -3.03
CA LEU A 85 0.10 25.84 -2.13
C LEU A 85 -1.28 26.42 -2.46
N LEU A 86 -1.39 27.74 -2.60
CA LEU A 86 -2.65 28.41 -2.95
C LEU A 86 -3.20 27.92 -4.29
N TYR A 87 -2.35 27.85 -5.31
CA TYR A 87 -2.73 27.37 -6.64
C TYR A 87 -3.19 25.90 -6.61
N ARG A 88 -2.53 25.05 -5.81
CA ARG A 88 -2.95 23.65 -5.61
C ARG A 88 -4.32 23.54 -4.94
N ILE A 89 -4.58 24.35 -3.91
CA ILE A 89 -5.89 24.39 -3.24
C ILE A 89 -6.96 24.82 -4.25
N MET A 90 -6.72 25.91 -4.99
CA MET A 90 -7.65 26.41 -5.99
C MET A 90 -7.92 25.38 -7.10
N ALA A 91 -6.88 24.73 -7.63
CA ALA A 91 -7.02 23.70 -8.63
C ALA A 91 -7.76 22.45 -8.11
N SER A 92 -7.52 22.05 -6.86
CA SER A 92 -8.24 20.94 -6.23
C SER A 92 -9.73 21.28 -6.05
N CYS A 93 -10.05 22.49 -5.57
CA CYS A 93 -11.43 22.98 -5.48
C CYS A 93 -12.11 23.04 -6.85
N ALA A 94 -11.43 23.57 -7.87
CA ALA A 94 -11.96 23.65 -9.23
C ALA A 94 -12.20 22.25 -9.83
N LYS A 95 -11.25 21.33 -9.66
CA LYS A 95 -11.38 19.91 -10.05
C LYS A 95 -12.63 19.29 -9.43
N VAL A 96 -12.77 19.37 -8.11
CA VAL A 96 -13.93 18.82 -7.39
C VAL A 96 -15.22 19.47 -7.87
N ALA A 97 -15.29 20.80 -7.95
CA ALA A 97 -16.49 21.51 -8.39
C ALA A 97 -16.95 21.10 -9.80
N ILE A 98 -16.04 21.07 -10.78
CA ILE A 98 -16.37 20.73 -12.17
C ILE A 98 -16.81 19.27 -12.29
N THR A 99 -16.03 18.34 -11.72
CA THR A 99 -16.34 16.91 -11.79
C THR A 99 -17.62 16.55 -11.02
N PHE A 100 -17.89 17.22 -9.91
CA PHE A 100 -19.12 17.07 -9.14
C PHE A 100 -20.33 17.57 -9.92
N ALA A 101 -20.25 18.76 -10.53
CA ALA A 101 -21.31 19.30 -11.38
C ALA A 101 -21.64 18.38 -12.57
N LEU A 102 -20.62 17.84 -13.25
CA LEU A 102 -20.81 16.91 -14.37
C LEU A 102 -21.34 15.54 -13.91
N SER A 103 -20.95 15.09 -12.71
CA SER A 103 -21.51 13.86 -12.13
C SER A 103 -22.98 14.05 -11.77
N ILE A 104 -23.35 15.19 -11.17
CA ILE A 104 -24.75 15.57 -10.92
C ILE A 104 -25.54 15.61 -12.22
N TYR A 105 -25.01 16.27 -13.26
CA TYR A 105 -25.65 16.31 -14.57
C TYR A 105 -25.92 14.90 -15.11
N THR A 106 -24.95 14.00 -14.99
CA THR A 106 -25.09 12.59 -15.41
C THR A 106 -26.12 11.83 -14.57
N ILE A 107 -26.16 12.06 -13.24
CA ILE A 107 -27.15 11.47 -12.31
C ILE A 107 -28.57 11.90 -12.68
N TYR A 108 -28.77 13.16 -13.08
CA TYR A 108 -30.08 13.67 -13.49
C TYR A 108 -30.51 13.16 -14.87
N LYS A 109 -29.56 12.97 -15.80
CA LYS A 109 -29.85 12.60 -17.19
C LYS A 109 -29.98 11.09 -17.41
N CYS A 110 -29.25 10.28 -16.64
CA CYS A 110 -29.26 8.82 -16.77
C CYS A 110 -30.15 8.16 -15.71
N HIS A 111 -30.66 6.97 -16.03
CA HIS A 111 -31.47 6.14 -15.15
C HIS A 111 -30.71 4.87 -14.68
N ASP A 112 -31.28 4.17 -13.69
CA ASP A 112 -30.89 2.83 -13.25
C ASP A 112 -29.40 2.69 -12.85
N ALA A 113 -28.75 1.59 -13.25
CA ALA A 113 -27.34 1.28 -12.97
C ALA A 113 -26.38 2.45 -13.25
N TYR A 114 -26.64 3.25 -14.27
CA TYR A 114 -25.79 4.38 -14.68
C TYR A 114 -25.85 5.54 -13.69
N ARG A 115 -26.99 5.72 -13.01
CA ARG A 115 -27.12 6.68 -11.93
C ARG A 115 -26.21 6.29 -10.76
N LEU A 116 -26.17 5.00 -10.40
CA LEU A 116 -25.28 4.48 -9.36
C LEU A 116 -23.81 4.61 -9.74
N LEU A 117 -23.45 4.33 -11.00
CA LEU A 117 -22.10 4.53 -11.50
C LEU A 117 -21.69 6.01 -11.51
N ALA A 118 -22.61 6.93 -11.82
CA ALA A 118 -22.36 8.37 -11.73
C ALA A 118 -22.19 8.84 -10.27
N VAL A 119 -22.98 8.32 -9.33
CA VAL A 119 -22.78 8.54 -7.88
C VAL A 119 -21.41 8.04 -7.44
N TRP A 120 -20.99 6.87 -7.93
CA TRP A 120 -19.65 6.35 -7.63
C TRP A 120 -18.55 7.27 -8.17
N LYS A 121 -18.64 7.74 -9.42
CA LYS A 121 -17.69 8.71 -10.00
C LYS A 121 -17.66 10.05 -9.24
N MET A 122 -18.82 10.50 -8.75
CA MET A 122 -18.91 11.69 -7.89
C MET A 122 -18.12 11.49 -6.60
N MET A 123 -18.35 10.37 -5.89
CA MET A 123 -17.62 10.02 -4.67
C MET A 123 -16.12 9.83 -4.94
N LEU A 124 -15.78 9.27 -6.10
CA LEU A 124 -14.40 9.14 -6.58
C LEU A 124 -13.69 10.49 -6.67
N SER A 125 -14.38 11.50 -7.19
CA SER A 125 -13.77 12.81 -7.35
C SER A 125 -13.61 13.53 -6.02
N CYS A 126 -14.60 13.42 -5.13
CA CYS A 126 -14.47 13.90 -3.75
C CYS A 126 -13.27 13.26 -3.05
N PHE A 127 -13.11 11.95 -3.23
CA PHE A 127 -11.99 11.19 -2.72
C PHE A 127 -10.65 11.64 -3.30
N ASP A 128 -10.55 11.79 -4.63
CA ASP A 128 -9.34 12.26 -5.30
C ASP A 128 -8.94 13.66 -4.78
N GLY A 129 -9.90 14.58 -4.67
CA GLY A 129 -9.66 15.93 -4.13
C GLY A 129 -9.22 15.92 -2.66
N ALA A 130 -9.88 15.12 -1.81
CA ALA A 130 -9.52 14.97 -0.40
C ALA A 130 -8.11 14.35 -0.24
N SER A 131 -7.76 13.36 -1.07
CA SER A 131 -6.45 12.71 -1.04
C SER A 131 -5.32 13.68 -1.43
N GLU A 132 -5.53 14.53 -2.45
CA GLU A 132 -4.57 15.57 -2.83
C GLU A 132 -4.36 16.57 -1.67
N GLY A 133 -5.45 17.05 -1.05
CA GLY A 133 -5.37 17.92 0.12
C GLY A 133 -4.60 17.28 1.29
N MET A 134 -4.82 15.99 1.52
CA MET A 134 -4.12 15.21 2.54
C MET A 134 -2.62 15.10 2.28
N PHE A 135 -2.20 14.82 1.03
CA PHE A 135 -0.78 14.78 0.68
C PHE A 135 -0.08 16.14 0.88
N LEU A 136 -0.80 17.24 0.67
CA LEU A 136 -0.28 18.58 0.94
C LEU A 136 -0.15 18.85 2.44
N TYR A 137 -1.18 18.46 3.22
CA TYR A 137 -1.18 18.61 4.67
C TYR A 137 -0.06 17.79 5.33
N HIS A 138 0.05 16.50 5.01
CA HIS A 138 1.11 15.63 5.54
C HIS A 138 2.51 16.10 5.11
N ARG A 139 2.65 16.74 3.94
CA ARG A 139 3.95 17.30 3.53
C ARG A 139 4.33 18.54 4.35
N ALA A 140 3.35 19.32 4.79
CA ALA A 140 3.59 20.50 5.60
C ALA A 140 3.97 20.15 7.05
N GLU A 141 3.46 19.03 7.56
CA GLU A 141 3.58 18.68 8.97
C GLU A 141 4.33 17.36 9.18
N LYS A 142 5.47 17.38 9.88
CA LYS A 142 6.18 16.17 10.34
C LYS A 142 5.45 15.52 11.55
N ARG A 143 4.12 15.39 11.52
CA ARG A 143 3.36 14.89 12.68
C ARG A 143 3.21 13.36 12.70
N GLY A 144 3.07 12.84 13.91
CA GLY A 144 3.16 11.42 14.25
C GLY A 144 1.98 10.55 13.77
N THR A 145 2.10 9.26 14.06
CA THR A 145 1.28 8.14 13.57
C THR A 145 -0.24 8.32 13.75
N GLY A 146 -0.70 9.05 14.78
CA GLY A 146 -2.12 9.24 15.07
C GLY A 146 -2.91 9.94 13.95
N ASN A 147 -2.30 10.93 13.29
CA ASN A 147 -2.95 11.64 12.19
C ASN A 147 -3.17 10.71 10.98
N VAL A 148 -2.23 9.78 10.71
CA VAL A 148 -2.35 8.81 9.62
C VAL A 148 -3.56 7.89 9.81
N VAL A 149 -3.84 7.47 11.05
CA VAL A 149 -5.00 6.63 11.37
C VAL A 149 -6.30 7.39 11.18
N PHE A 150 -6.39 8.62 11.70
CA PHE A 150 -7.55 9.49 11.48
C PHE A 150 -7.81 9.71 9.98
N PHE A 151 -6.74 9.92 9.21
CA PHE A 151 -6.83 10.07 7.76
C PHE A 151 -7.27 8.79 7.05
N ALA A 152 -6.75 7.62 7.44
CA ALA A 152 -7.19 6.34 6.89
C ALA A 152 -8.66 6.08 7.21
N PHE A 153 -9.13 6.46 8.40
CA PHE A 153 -10.54 6.35 8.77
C PHE A 153 -11.43 7.28 7.93
N GLN A 154 -11.06 8.56 7.80
CA GLN A 154 -11.76 9.51 6.94
C GLN A 154 -11.78 9.05 5.47
N TRP A 155 -10.67 8.47 5.01
CA TRP A 155 -10.52 7.85 3.70
C TRP A 155 -11.55 6.72 3.52
N CYS A 156 -11.64 5.79 4.48
CA CYS A 156 -12.63 4.72 4.45
C CYS A 156 -14.08 5.24 4.46
N LEU A 157 -14.40 6.25 5.26
CA LEU A 157 -15.76 6.80 5.36
C LEU A 157 -16.25 7.43 4.06
N LEU A 158 -15.41 8.18 3.36
CA LEU A 158 -15.78 8.77 2.06
C LEU A 158 -15.79 7.73 0.93
N PHE A 159 -14.97 6.70 1.07
CA PHE A 159 -14.73 5.70 0.04
C PHE A 159 -15.82 4.63 -0.03
N LEU A 160 -16.20 4.08 1.13
CA LEU A 160 -17.04 2.89 1.22
C LEU A 160 -18.44 3.08 0.57
N PRO A 161 -19.14 4.20 0.78
CA PRO A 161 -20.43 4.44 0.11
C PRO A 161 -20.31 4.49 -1.41
N GLY A 162 -19.24 5.09 -1.93
CA GLY A 162 -18.97 5.15 -3.37
C GLY A 162 -18.73 3.77 -3.96
N VAL A 163 -17.94 2.93 -3.29
CA VAL A 163 -17.68 1.55 -3.73
C VAL A 163 -18.95 0.70 -3.72
N ILE A 164 -19.78 0.80 -2.67
CA ILE A 164 -21.04 0.06 -2.62
C ILE A 164 -21.93 0.44 -3.79
N ALA A 165 -22.14 1.75 -4.04
CA ALA A 165 -22.90 2.21 -5.20
C ALA A 165 -22.31 1.71 -6.53
N GLY A 166 -20.98 1.74 -6.65
CA GLY A 166 -20.27 1.23 -7.82
C GLY A 166 -20.48 -0.26 -8.05
N ILE A 167 -20.34 -1.09 -7.02
CA ILE A 167 -20.53 -2.55 -7.11
C ILE A 167 -21.97 -2.88 -7.49
N VAL A 168 -22.97 -2.23 -6.87
CA VAL A 168 -24.38 -2.46 -7.21
C VAL A 168 -24.63 -2.08 -8.67
N GLY A 169 -24.16 -0.92 -9.11
CA GLY A 169 -24.31 -0.48 -10.51
C GLY A 169 -23.61 -1.41 -11.51
N ILE A 170 -22.38 -1.88 -11.21
CA ILE A 170 -21.68 -2.86 -12.07
C ILE A 170 -22.44 -4.19 -12.09
N LYS A 171 -22.93 -4.67 -10.95
CA LYS A 171 -23.64 -5.95 -10.85
C LYS A 171 -24.90 -5.94 -11.73
N GLU A 172 -25.69 -4.89 -11.62
CA GLU A 172 -26.89 -4.69 -12.43
C GLU A 172 -26.54 -4.66 -13.93
N LEU A 173 -25.46 -3.95 -14.31
CA LEU A 173 -24.95 -3.95 -15.68
C LEU A 173 -24.50 -5.33 -16.15
N ALA A 174 -23.79 -6.05 -15.28
CA ALA A 174 -23.31 -7.39 -15.60
C ALA A 174 -24.51 -8.31 -15.81
N GLU A 175 -25.48 -8.35 -14.91
CA GLU A 175 -26.68 -9.20 -15.05
C GLU A 175 -27.45 -8.92 -16.35
N GLN A 176 -27.53 -7.65 -16.77
CA GLN A 176 -28.20 -7.27 -18.01
C GLN A 176 -27.45 -7.71 -19.28
N TYR A 177 -26.12 -7.63 -19.30
CA TYR A 177 -25.31 -7.87 -20.51
C TYR A 177 -24.52 -9.18 -20.51
N TRP A 178 -24.52 -9.93 -19.41
CA TRP A 178 -23.75 -11.18 -19.25
C TRP A 178 -24.15 -12.27 -20.24
N PRO A 179 -25.45 -12.64 -20.38
CA PRO A 179 -25.83 -13.73 -21.29
C PRO A 179 -25.52 -13.44 -22.77
N SER A 180 -25.24 -12.18 -23.07
CA SER A 180 -25.43 -11.58 -24.37
C SER A 180 -24.10 -11.17 -25.02
N SER A 181 -23.05 -10.90 -24.21
CA SER A 181 -21.77 -10.38 -24.68
C SER A 181 -20.57 -11.26 -24.33
N ALA A 182 -20.00 -11.94 -25.32
CA ALA A 182 -18.74 -12.69 -25.18
C ALA A 182 -17.54 -11.77 -24.84
N THR A 183 -17.56 -10.52 -25.32
CA THR A 183 -16.57 -9.49 -24.99
C THR A 183 -16.58 -9.18 -23.50
N LEU A 184 -17.76 -9.11 -22.89
CA LEU A 184 -17.91 -8.89 -21.45
C LEU A 184 -17.22 -9.99 -20.65
N HIS A 185 -17.51 -11.25 -20.96
CA HIS A 185 -16.88 -12.40 -20.31
C HIS A 185 -15.36 -12.34 -20.39
N THR A 186 -14.84 -12.05 -21.59
CA THR A 186 -13.39 -11.96 -21.83
C THR A 186 -12.76 -10.88 -20.97
N VAL A 187 -13.35 -9.68 -20.95
CA VAL A 187 -12.87 -8.56 -20.13
C VAL A 187 -12.96 -8.90 -18.64
N THR A 188 -14.06 -9.47 -18.16
CA THR A 188 -14.19 -9.89 -16.77
C THR A 188 -13.10 -10.87 -16.36
N TRP A 189 -12.83 -11.91 -17.15
CA TRP A 189 -11.78 -12.88 -16.86
C TRP A 189 -10.38 -12.26 -16.86
N ILE A 190 -10.10 -11.34 -17.78
CA ILE A 190 -8.83 -10.60 -17.79
C ILE A 190 -8.68 -9.79 -16.49
N PHE A 191 -9.71 -9.04 -16.08
CA PHE A 191 -9.64 -8.23 -14.86
C PHE A 191 -9.55 -9.07 -13.59
N VAL A 192 -10.27 -10.20 -13.51
CA VAL A 192 -10.14 -11.15 -12.41
C VAL A 192 -8.72 -11.70 -12.33
N GLY A 193 -8.16 -12.14 -13.46
CA GLY A 193 -6.79 -12.67 -13.53
C GLY A 193 -5.73 -11.64 -13.13
N VAL A 194 -5.84 -10.41 -13.66
CA VAL A 194 -4.93 -9.30 -13.31
C VAL A 194 -5.05 -8.94 -11.83
N PHE A 195 -6.28 -8.90 -11.28
CA PHE A 195 -6.51 -8.62 -9.87
C PHE A 195 -5.92 -9.71 -8.96
N SER A 196 -6.23 -10.98 -9.22
CA SER A 196 -5.69 -12.10 -8.43
C SER A 196 -4.16 -12.17 -8.53
N GLY A 197 -3.60 -11.94 -9.72
CA GLY A 197 -2.15 -11.91 -9.93
C GLY A 197 -1.47 -10.77 -9.17
N ALA A 198 -2.04 -9.56 -9.22
CA ALA A 198 -1.51 -8.42 -8.49
C ALA A 198 -1.54 -8.64 -6.96
N VAL A 199 -2.64 -9.17 -6.43
CA VAL A 199 -2.77 -9.49 -5.00
C VAL A 199 -1.76 -10.57 -4.59
N ALA A 200 -1.61 -11.63 -5.39
CA ALA A 200 -0.61 -12.68 -5.13
C ALA A 200 0.82 -12.14 -5.10
N ILE A 201 1.18 -11.26 -6.05
CA ILE A 201 2.49 -10.60 -6.08
C ILE A 201 2.69 -9.72 -4.84
N ILE A 202 1.67 -8.96 -4.41
CA ILE A 202 1.75 -8.13 -3.20
C ILE A 202 1.99 -9.00 -1.97
N ILE A 203 1.23 -10.08 -1.80
CA ILE A 203 1.40 -11.03 -0.70
C ILE A 203 2.82 -11.59 -0.71
N LEU A 204 3.31 -12.03 -1.87
CA LEU A 204 4.65 -12.58 -2.04
C LEU A 204 5.74 -11.55 -1.67
N VAL A 205 5.66 -10.32 -2.20
CA VAL A 205 6.63 -9.26 -1.95
C VAL A 205 6.64 -8.86 -0.47
N VAL A 206 5.47 -8.68 0.13
CA VAL A 206 5.38 -8.35 1.55
C VAL A 206 5.98 -9.48 2.38
N THR A 207 5.65 -10.73 2.07
CA THR A 207 6.21 -11.92 2.75
C THR A 207 7.73 -11.96 2.65
N ILE A 208 8.31 -11.75 1.46
CA ILE A 208 9.77 -11.72 1.27
C ILE A 208 10.42 -10.58 2.08
N ILE A 209 9.81 -9.39 2.09
CA ILE A 209 10.34 -8.25 2.85
C ILE A 209 10.29 -8.52 4.36
N THR A 210 9.25 -9.20 4.83
CA THR A 210 9.02 -9.45 6.26
C THR A 210 9.82 -10.64 6.78
N LEU A 211 10.11 -11.62 5.93
CA LEU A 211 10.95 -12.77 6.26
C LEU A 211 12.45 -12.46 6.20
N LYS A 212 12.86 -11.24 5.81
CA LYS A 212 14.29 -10.89 5.88
C LYS A 212 14.78 -11.05 7.32
N PRO A 213 15.76 -11.93 7.58
CA PRO A 213 16.24 -12.18 8.93
C PRO A 213 16.70 -10.86 9.55
N SER A 214 16.25 -10.60 10.78
CA SER A 214 16.68 -9.42 11.53
C SER A 214 18.20 -9.37 11.54
N LYS A 215 18.80 -8.19 11.30
CA LYS A 215 20.25 -8.04 11.37
C LYS A 215 20.80 -8.44 12.74
N GLU A 216 19.96 -8.33 13.76
CA GLU A 216 20.26 -8.72 15.14
C GLU A 216 20.61 -10.22 15.26
N THR A 217 20.00 -11.07 14.44
CA THR A 217 20.37 -12.50 14.39
C THR A 217 21.76 -12.73 13.79
N LYS A 218 22.26 -11.80 12.94
CA LYS A 218 23.63 -11.88 12.42
C LYS A 218 24.65 -11.49 13.50
N ASP A 219 24.36 -10.49 14.31
CA ASP A 219 25.29 -10.02 15.34
C ASP A 219 25.39 -11.03 16.50
N VAL A 220 24.28 -11.67 16.90
CA VAL A 220 24.30 -12.74 17.91
C VAL A 220 25.09 -13.96 17.42
N ASN A 221 24.94 -14.34 16.15
CA ASN A 221 25.69 -15.47 15.60
C ASN A 221 27.18 -15.13 15.43
N GLN A 222 27.50 -13.88 15.07
CA GLN A 222 28.89 -13.43 14.94
C GLN A 222 29.59 -13.33 16.31
N ASN A 223 28.88 -12.94 17.38
CA ASN A 223 29.40 -12.98 18.75
C ASN A 223 29.55 -14.42 19.29
N ARG A 224 28.65 -15.36 18.94
CA ARG A 224 28.87 -16.77 19.30
C ARG A 224 30.10 -17.36 18.62
N ILE A 225 30.34 -17.01 17.36
CA ILE A 225 31.51 -17.49 16.63
C ILE A 225 32.81 -16.93 17.22
N SER A 226 32.84 -15.65 17.63
CA SER A 226 34.04 -15.07 18.26
C SER A 226 34.32 -15.65 19.65
N VAL A 227 33.29 -15.96 20.44
CA VAL A 227 33.46 -16.63 21.75
C VAL A 227 33.90 -18.09 21.59
N ALA A 228 33.45 -18.77 20.54
CA ALA A 228 33.91 -20.13 20.23
C ALA A 228 35.37 -20.17 19.74
N THR A 229 35.85 -19.11 19.06
CA THR A 229 37.26 -19.05 18.61
C THR A 229 38.22 -18.67 19.74
N THR A 230 37.80 -17.90 20.74
CA THR A 230 38.66 -17.60 21.91
C THR A 230 38.83 -18.80 22.83
N THR A 231 37.81 -19.64 23.01
CA THR A 231 37.90 -20.83 23.86
C THR A 231 38.86 -21.91 23.32
N ASP A 232 39.00 -22.03 22.00
CA ASP A 232 39.97 -22.97 21.39
C ASP A 232 41.41 -22.40 21.39
N SER A 233 41.54 -21.07 21.44
CA SER A 233 42.85 -20.39 21.54
C SER A 233 43.46 -20.53 22.95
N ASP A 234 42.63 -20.40 23.99
CA ASP A 234 43.08 -20.50 25.38
C ASP A 234 43.37 -21.94 25.83
N MET A 235 42.72 -22.95 25.24
CA MET A 235 43.07 -24.36 25.51
C MET A 235 44.43 -24.79 24.95
N LYS A 236 45.01 -24.06 23.98
CA LYS A 236 46.37 -24.34 23.49
C LYS A 236 47.48 -23.63 24.26
N GLN A 237 47.16 -22.65 25.12
CA GLN A 237 48.16 -21.83 25.80
C GLN A 237 48.44 -22.26 27.26
N THR A 238 47.72 -23.24 27.80
CA THR A 238 47.99 -23.82 29.13
C THR A 238 49.09 -24.90 29.15
N GLY A 239 49.74 -25.16 28.00
CA GLY A 239 50.85 -26.13 27.89
C GLY A 239 52.27 -25.57 28.03
N ARG A 240 52.47 -24.25 28.22
CA ARG A 240 53.82 -23.68 28.37
C ARG A 240 53.97 -22.99 29.73
N GLY A 241 54.70 -23.66 30.61
CA GLY A 241 54.94 -23.28 32.00
C GLY A 241 55.31 -21.81 32.18
N SER A 242 54.50 -21.13 32.98
CA SER A 242 54.84 -19.85 33.59
C SER A 242 55.68 -20.13 34.83
N MET A 243 56.94 -19.71 34.77
CA MET A 243 57.88 -19.72 35.88
C MET A 243 57.45 -18.65 36.87
N ILE A 244 57.06 -19.11 38.06
CA ILE A 244 56.71 -18.32 39.23
C ILE A 244 57.86 -17.36 39.54
N LYS A 245 57.56 -16.07 39.65
CA LYS A 245 58.43 -15.10 40.30
C LYS A 245 57.59 -14.38 41.34
N ASP A 246 57.84 -14.76 42.59
CA ASP A 246 57.27 -14.16 43.78
C ASP A 246 57.79 -12.74 43.95
N ASP A 247 56.90 -11.78 44.14
CA ASP A 247 57.21 -10.46 44.70
C ASP A 247 56.37 -10.24 45.96
N PRO A 248 56.96 -9.69 47.04
CA PRO A 248 56.29 -9.59 48.33
C PRO A 248 55.53 -8.25 48.49
N ALA A 249 54.35 -8.40 49.11
CA ALA A 249 53.73 -7.52 50.10
C ALA A 249 53.73 -6.00 49.86
N THR A 250 52.52 -5.43 49.69
CA THR A 250 52.15 -4.22 50.42
C THR A 250 50.67 -4.24 50.77
N ALA A 251 50.40 -4.26 52.07
CA ALA A 251 49.10 -4.23 52.70
C ALA A 251 48.39 -2.88 52.47
N LYS A 252 47.07 -2.91 52.29
CA LYS A 252 46.18 -1.80 52.63
C LYS A 252 44.82 -2.32 53.10
N GLU A 253 44.64 -2.17 54.41
CA GLU A 253 43.49 -1.61 55.13
C GLU A 253 42.07 -2.14 54.84
N LEU A 254 41.56 -2.81 55.88
CA LEU A 254 40.16 -3.10 56.19
C LEU A 254 39.31 -1.82 56.23
N ASP A 255 38.06 -1.93 55.78
CA ASP A 255 36.94 -1.20 56.38
C ASP A 255 35.74 -2.16 56.52
N PRO A 256 35.08 -2.27 57.70
CA PRO A 256 34.03 -3.25 57.94
C PRO A 256 32.65 -2.57 58.06
N ASP A 257 31.70 -2.91 57.19
CA ASP A 257 30.29 -3.03 57.59
C ASP A 257 29.44 -3.54 56.43
N GLN A 258 28.83 -4.72 56.58
CA GLN A 258 27.38 -4.91 56.48
C GLN A 258 27.02 -6.40 56.55
N THR A 259 26.53 -6.74 57.74
CA THR A 259 25.88 -7.98 58.13
C THR A 259 24.60 -8.23 57.32
N GLN A 260 24.52 -9.37 56.65
CA GLN A 260 23.25 -9.98 56.22
C GLN A 260 22.72 -10.91 57.33
N PRO A 261 21.39 -10.99 57.55
CA PRO A 261 20.79 -12.06 58.35
C PRO A 261 20.70 -13.36 57.54
N GLN A 262 21.26 -14.43 58.11
CA GLN A 262 21.07 -15.81 57.69
C GLN A 262 19.62 -16.24 57.96
N GLU A 263 18.93 -16.72 56.93
CA GLU A 263 17.68 -17.46 57.05
C GLU A 263 17.99 -18.96 57.11
N ALA A 264 17.36 -19.63 58.06
CA ALA A 264 17.69 -20.98 58.51
C ALA A 264 17.34 -22.05 57.47
N GLU A 265 18.31 -22.91 57.19
CA GLU A 265 18.19 -24.10 56.37
C GLU A 265 17.60 -25.24 57.22
N SER A 266 16.45 -25.77 56.77
CA SER A 266 15.79 -26.94 57.34
C SER A 266 16.38 -28.21 56.71
N PRO A 267 16.86 -29.20 57.49
CA PRO A 267 17.24 -30.49 56.95
C PRO A 267 15.98 -31.37 56.85
N ASP A 268 15.81 -32.05 55.72
CA ASP A 268 15.28 -33.42 55.59
C ASP A 268 14.79 -33.65 54.16
N ALA A 269 15.71 -34.06 53.29
CA ALA A 269 15.36 -34.71 52.03
C ALA A 269 16.27 -35.92 51.81
N LEU A 270 15.65 -37.09 51.97
CA LEU A 270 16.19 -38.43 51.75
C LEU A 270 16.84 -38.53 50.35
N PRO A 271 18.02 -39.17 50.21
CA PRO A 271 18.61 -39.41 48.91
C PRO A 271 17.83 -40.49 48.15
N ASP A 272 17.08 -40.06 47.13
CA ASP A 272 16.35 -40.94 46.23
C ASP A 272 17.35 -41.61 45.28
N ALA A 273 17.50 -42.93 45.42
CA ALA A 273 18.37 -43.77 44.61
C ALA A 273 17.75 -43.99 43.21
N GLY A 274 17.73 -42.93 42.40
CA GLY A 274 17.10 -42.89 41.08
C GLY A 274 18.09 -42.76 39.93
N ASN A 275 18.59 -43.90 39.45
CA ASN A 275 19.09 -44.15 38.09
C ASN A 275 19.72 -42.96 37.30
N PRO A 276 21.05 -42.79 37.31
CA PRO A 276 21.76 -41.63 36.72
C PRO A 276 21.72 -41.55 35.18
N GLY A 277 21.07 -42.49 34.48
CA GLY A 277 21.09 -42.57 33.01
C GLY A 277 19.97 -41.82 32.27
N ARG A 278 18.91 -41.34 32.95
CA ARG A 278 17.70 -40.83 32.28
C ARG A 278 17.43 -39.33 32.47
N GLY A 279 18.02 -38.69 33.48
CA GLY A 279 17.77 -37.29 33.82
C GLY A 279 18.51 -36.27 32.94
N ALA A 280 19.74 -36.58 32.50
CA ALA A 280 20.55 -35.63 31.73
C ALA A 280 20.00 -35.35 30.32
N ALA A 281 19.38 -36.35 29.68
CA ALA A 281 18.75 -36.18 28.38
C ALA A 281 17.44 -35.37 28.45
N VAL A 282 16.69 -35.49 29.56
CA VAL A 282 15.42 -34.75 29.75
C VAL A 282 15.69 -33.32 30.21
N ALA A 283 16.69 -33.09 31.07
CA ALA A 283 17.08 -31.75 31.51
C ALA A 283 17.57 -30.86 30.34
N GLY A 284 18.32 -31.45 29.38
CA GLY A 284 18.74 -30.74 28.16
C GLY A 284 17.56 -30.37 27.25
N LEU A 285 16.56 -31.25 27.12
CA LEU A 285 15.34 -30.98 26.34
C LEU A 285 14.45 -29.91 26.99
N THR A 286 14.39 -29.84 28.33
CA THR A 286 13.61 -28.80 29.02
C THR A 286 14.24 -27.40 28.97
N GLU A 287 15.58 -27.31 28.91
CA GLU A 287 16.28 -26.04 28.69
C GLU A 287 16.10 -25.52 27.25
N GLU A 288 16.16 -26.40 26.24
CA GLU A 288 15.87 -26.02 24.84
C GLU A 288 14.43 -25.52 24.65
N TRP A 289 13.45 -26.11 25.35
CA TRP A 289 12.05 -25.66 25.29
C TRP A 289 11.81 -24.30 25.95
N LYS A 290 12.47 -24.01 27.08
CA LYS A 290 12.38 -22.68 27.72
C LYS A 290 13.01 -21.57 26.87
N VAL A 291 14.04 -21.88 26.08
CA VAL A 291 14.63 -20.93 25.12
C VAL A 291 13.70 -20.67 23.94
N LEU A 292 12.90 -21.66 23.52
CA LEU A 292 11.86 -21.50 22.51
C LEU A 292 10.63 -20.72 23.02
N GLU A 293 10.27 -20.88 24.30
CA GLU A 293 9.18 -20.11 24.92
C GLU A 293 9.58 -18.65 25.22
N GLY A 294 10.83 -18.40 25.62
CA GLY A 294 11.34 -17.04 25.87
C GLY A 294 11.55 -16.18 24.61
N GLY A 295 11.60 -16.80 23.42
CA GLY A 295 11.71 -16.09 22.13
C GLY A 295 10.37 -15.66 21.53
N LEU A 296 9.26 -16.05 22.16
CA LEU A 296 7.88 -15.82 21.71
C LEU A 296 7.14 -14.93 22.70
N ASP A 297 7.76 -13.82 23.11
CA ASP A 297 7.01 -12.70 23.70
C ASP A 297 5.91 -12.30 22.69
N GLY A 298 4.69 -12.76 22.96
CA GLY A 298 3.56 -12.76 22.01
C GLY A 298 3.23 -11.37 21.47
N ASP A 299 3.58 -10.33 22.22
CA ASP A 299 3.44 -8.92 21.83
C ASP A 299 4.26 -8.58 20.58
N GLY A 300 5.45 -9.17 20.42
CA GLY A 300 6.33 -8.92 19.26
C GLY A 300 5.79 -9.54 17.97
N VAL A 301 5.34 -10.80 18.03
CA VAL A 301 4.82 -11.55 16.89
C VAL A 301 3.46 -11.00 16.47
N PHE A 302 2.57 -10.75 17.43
CA PHE A 302 1.25 -10.17 17.16
C PHE A 302 1.40 -8.79 16.49
N LYS A 303 2.23 -7.90 17.03
CA LYS A 303 2.47 -6.58 16.44
C LYS A 303 3.05 -6.66 15.02
N HIS A 304 3.95 -7.61 14.75
CA HIS A 304 4.46 -7.84 13.39
C HIS A 304 3.37 -8.35 12.45
N PHE A 305 2.60 -9.35 12.87
CA PHE A 305 1.48 -9.88 12.10
C PHE A 305 0.48 -8.79 11.72
N PHE A 306 0.02 -7.99 12.70
CA PHE A 306 -0.92 -6.89 12.45
C PHE A 306 -0.35 -5.84 11.49
N LYS A 307 0.94 -5.49 11.64
CA LYS A 307 1.62 -4.56 10.73
C LYS A 307 1.68 -5.09 9.30
N ILE A 308 1.92 -6.39 9.12
CA ILE A 308 1.94 -7.06 7.81
C ILE A 308 0.54 -7.08 7.22
N PHE A 309 -0.43 -7.57 8.00
CA PHE A 309 -1.83 -7.67 7.62
C PHE A 309 -2.38 -6.33 7.13
N PHE A 310 -2.23 -5.25 7.89
CA PHE A 310 -2.71 -3.94 7.48
C PHE A 310 -1.99 -3.36 6.26
N ARG A 311 -0.70 -3.69 6.06
CA ARG A 311 0.02 -3.30 4.83
C ARG A 311 -0.50 -4.03 3.61
N VAL A 312 -0.66 -5.35 3.69
CA VAL A 312 -1.21 -6.17 2.59
C VAL A 312 -2.64 -5.73 2.30
N LEU A 313 -3.47 -5.60 3.33
CA LEU A 313 -4.86 -5.18 3.21
C LEU A 313 -4.96 -3.79 2.57
N GLY A 314 -4.20 -2.81 3.08
CA GLY A 314 -4.21 -1.45 2.55
C GLY A 314 -3.81 -1.40 1.07
N VAL A 315 -2.73 -2.08 0.68
CA VAL A 315 -2.30 -2.13 -0.73
C VAL A 315 -3.33 -2.89 -1.58
N SER A 316 -3.90 -3.98 -1.08
CA SER A 316 -4.91 -4.77 -1.80
C SER A 316 -6.19 -3.97 -2.03
N VAL A 317 -6.63 -3.17 -1.06
CA VAL A 317 -7.80 -2.27 -1.22
C VAL A 317 -7.53 -1.22 -2.30
N ILE A 318 -6.32 -0.64 -2.33
CA ILE A 318 -5.94 0.32 -3.40
C ILE A 318 -5.93 -0.36 -4.76
N VAL A 319 -5.41 -1.59 -4.87
CA VAL A 319 -5.43 -2.34 -6.14
C VAL A 319 -6.85 -2.70 -6.56
N ALA A 320 -7.67 -3.20 -5.63
CA ALA A 320 -9.08 -3.51 -5.87
C ALA A 320 -9.85 -2.29 -6.37
N TYR A 321 -9.58 -1.15 -5.77
CA TYR A 321 -10.15 0.12 -6.17
C TYR A 321 -9.79 0.50 -7.61
N VAL A 322 -8.50 0.48 -7.93
CA VAL A 322 -8.00 0.83 -9.27
C VAL A 322 -8.56 -0.10 -10.33
N LEU A 323 -8.48 -1.41 -10.07
CA LEU A 323 -8.92 -2.40 -11.04
C LEU A 323 -10.44 -2.45 -11.14
N GLY A 324 -11.17 -2.24 -10.04
CA GLY A 324 -12.63 -2.14 -10.05
C GLY A 324 -13.12 -0.93 -10.83
N THR A 325 -12.52 0.24 -10.65
CA THR A 325 -12.87 1.45 -11.41
C THR A 325 -12.53 1.33 -12.90
N ALA A 326 -11.37 0.75 -13.21
CA ALA A 326 -10.97 0.41 -14.57
C ALA A 326 -11.96 -0.58 -15.21
N TYR A 327 -12.28 -1.67 -14.53
CA TYR A 327 -13.23 -2.68 -14.99
C TYR A 327 -14.60 -2.06 -15.29
N ALA A 328 -15.10 -1.19 -14.40
CA ALA A 328 -16.35 -0.48 -14.61
C ALA A 328 -16.37 0.37 -15.87
N ASP A 329 -15.26 1.05 -16.19
CA ASP A 329 -15.16 1.83 -17.41
C ASP A 329 -15.30 0.95 -18.64
N TRP A 330 -14.63 -0.22 -18.66
CA TRP A 330 -14.78 -1.18 -19.75
C TRP A 330 -16.20 -1.76 -19.84
N MET A 331 -16.83 -2.08 -18.70
CA MET A 331 -18.22 -2.56 -18.65
C MET A 331 -19.19 -1.56 -19.30
N ILE A 332 -19.08 -0.27 -18.93
CA ILE A 332 -19.89 0.80 -19.53
C ILE A 332 -19.60 0.91 -21.03
N GLY A 333 -18.33 0.82 -21.44
CA GLY A 333 -17.93 0.87 -22.85
C GLY A 333 -18.53 -0.25 -23.69
N ILE A 334 -18.58 -1.47 -23.15
CA ILE A 334 -19.19 -2.63 -23.82
C ILE A 334 -20.71 -2.47 -23.85
N ALA A 335 -21.34 -2.11 -22.74
CA ALA A 335 -22.79 -1.89 -22.65
C ALA A 335 -23.29 -0.79 -23.62
N ALA A 336 -22.47 0.26 -23.80
CA ALA A 336 -22.75 1.36 -24.72
C ALA A 336 -22.41 1.05 -26.18
N GLY A 337 -21.80 -0.10 -26.49
CA GLY A 337 -21.24 -0.39 -27.81
C GLY A 337 -20.15 0.60 -28.25
N ASN A 338 -19.48 1.23 -27.29
CA ASN A 338 -18.47 2.25 -27.50
C ASN A 338 -17.27 1.98 -26.58
N ILE A 339 -16.48 0.99 -26.94
CA ILE A 339 -15.32 0.53 -26.15
C ILE A 339 -14.25 1.63 -26.01
N VAL A 340 -14.12 2.50 -27.02
CA VAL A 340 -13.21 3.66 -26.94
C VAL A 340 -13.63 4.57 -25.78
N GLY A 341 -14.94 4.73 -25.58
CA GLY A 341 -15.50 5.47 -24.46
C GLY A 341 -15.44 6.98 -24.62
N VAL A 342 -15.51 7.45 -25.87
CA VAL A 342 -15.75 8.87 -26.17
C VAL A 342 -17.22 9.18 -25.88
N PRO A 343 -17.54 10.05 -24.90
CA PRO A 343 -18.92 10.40 -24.63
C PRO A 343 -19.54 11.11 -25.84
N HIS A 344 -20.85 10.96 -26.01
CA HIS A 344 -21.57 11.61 -27.11
C HIS A 344 -21.39 13.13 -27.08
N ASP A 345 -21.48 13.73 -25.89
CA ASP A 345 -21.06 15.12 -25.67
C ASP A 345 -19.54 15.18 -25.43
N ARG A 346 -18.80 15.36 -26.52
CA ARG A 346 -17.34 15.43 -26.52
C ARG A 346 -16.80 16.60 -25.68
N VAL A 347 -17.55 17.70 -25.59
CA VAL A 347 -17.12 18.90 -24.87
C VAL A 347 -17.21 18.63 -23.38
N LEU A 348 -18.34 18.13 -22.87
CA LEU A 348 -18.49 17.80 -21.45
C LEU A 348 -17.53 16.70 -21.02
N GLY A 349 -17.34 15.67 -21.84
CA GLY A 349 -16.33 14.63 -21.60
C GLY A 349 -14.92 15.16 -21.51
N GLY A 350 -14.53 16.04 -22.45
CA GLY A 350 -13.22 16.69 -22.46
C GLY A 350 -13.01 17.59 -21.25
N VAL A 351 -14.03 18.36 -20.85
CA VAL A 351 -13.99 19.21 -19.65
C VAL A 351 -13.83 18.37 -18.39
N TYR A 352 -14.58 17.26 -18.25
CA TYR A 352 -14.42 16.33 -17.12
C TYR A 352 -12.99 15.79 -17.06
N PHE A 353 -12.48 15.30 -18.19
CA PHE A 353 -11.14 14.72 -18.28
C PHE A 353 -10.07 15.75 -17.91
N ALA A 354 -10.14 16.96 -18.49
CA ALA A 354 -9.21 18.05 -18.19
C ALA A 354 -9.26 18.48 -16.71
N ALA A 355 -10.47 18.62 -16.15
CA ALA A 355 -10.65 18.98 -14.75
C ALA A 355 -10.07 17.93 -13.79
N LYS A 356 -10.30 16.64 -14.07
CA LYS A 356 -9.76 15.54 -13.26
C LYS A 356 -8.23 15.54 -13.21
N HIS A 357 -7.58 15.98 -14.29
CA HIS A 357 -6.12 16.03 -14.44
C HIS A 357 -5.52 17.42 -14.23
N LEU A 358 -6.30 18.39 -13.75
CA LEU A 358 -5.83 19.75 -13.53
C LEU A 358 -4.61 19.82 -12.59
N SER A 359 -4.52 18.90 -11.62
CA SER A 359 -3.40 18.82 -10.68
C SER A 359 -2.07 18.44 -11.34
N MET A 360 -2.07 17.82 -12.52
CA MET A 360 -0.83 17.55 -13.27
C MET A 360 -0.15 18.83 -13.75
N LEU A 361 -0.90 19.88 -14.09
CA LEU A 361 -0.32 21.12 -14.60
C LEU A 361 0.53 21.87 -13.56
N ILE A 362 0.48 21.44 -12.29
CA ILE A 362 1.07 22.14 -11.15
C ILE A 362 2.48 21.61 -10.78
N PHE A 363 2.90 20.46 -11.30
CA PHE A 363 4.10 19.73 -10.86
C PHE A 363 5.25 19.78 -11.85
#